data_AF-A0A3S0CYH8-F1
#
_entry.id   AF-A0A3S0CYH8-F1
#
_cell.length_a   1.000
_cell.length_b   1.000
_cell.length_c   1.000
_cell.angle_alpha   90.00
_cell.angle_beta   90.00
_cell.angle_gamma   90.00
#
_symmetry.space_group_name_H-M   'P 1'
#
loop_
_entity.id
_entity.type
_entity.pdbx_description
1 polymer ?
#
loop_
_entity_poly.entity_id
_entity_poly.type
_entity_poly.pdbx_seq_one_letter_code
_entity_poly.pdbx_strand_id
1 'polypeptide(L)'
;MAAPSTVDDADFDKQAATAEAMIANAGNDPCRIVTAFAPASSLPTPINAEQTQRGVKVIAGLFTSAADSAPPAAAGDAAVLRQAATDLVAEGEAAQWSPDWLLKVPKAISDAKVVQAFTNYQKAVATTCGGATTTTP
;
A
#
# COMPACT_ATOMS: atom_id res chain seq x y z
N MET A 1 18.04 -0.79 -31.40
CA MET A 1 17.93 -0.08 -30.11
C MET A 1 16.56 -0.40 -29.57
N ALA A 2 16.46 -1.22 -28.52
CA ALA A 2 15.17 -1.49 -27.86
C ALA A 2 14.82 -0.24 -27.03
N ALA A 3 13.65 0.34 -27.26
CA ALA A 3 13.12 1.39 -26.39
C ALA A 3 13.07 0.85 -24.96
N PRO A 4 13.42 1.63 -23.92
CA PRO A 4 13.14 1.22 -22.56
C PRO A 4 11.63 1.00 -22.47
N SER A 5 11.21 -0.19 -22.04
CA SER A 5 9.82 -0.58 -21.89
C SER A 5 9.17 0.32 -20.82
N THR A 6 8.79 1.53 -21.21
CA THR A 6 7.83 2.34 -20.50
C THR A 6 6.59 1.48 -20.40
N VAL A 7 6.16 1.22 -19.17
CA VAL A 7 4.93 0.51 -18.93
C VAL A 7 3.81 1.28 -19.63
N ASP A 8 3.15 0.65 -20.60
CA ASP A 8 2.00 1.23 -21.28
C ASP A 8 0.90 1.48 -20.24
N ASP A 9 0.11 2.55 -20.41
CA ASP A 9 -0.97 2.92 -19.47
C ASP A 9 -1.87 1.73 -19.11
N ALA A 10 -2.12 0.83 -20.06
CA ALA A 10 -2.92 -0.37 -19.88
C ALA A 10 -2.32 -1.39 -18.88
N ASP A 11 -0.99 -1.51 -18.81
CA ASP A 11 -0.34 -2.44 -17.89
C ASP A 11 -0.32 -1.87 -16.46
N PHE A 12 -0.04 -0.56 -16.31
CA PHE A 12 -0.22 0.13 -15.03
C PHE A 12 -1.67 -0.02 -14.54
N ASP A 13 -2.64 0.24 -15.41
CA ASP A 13 -4.06 0.17 -15.06
C ASP A 13 -4.46 -1.24 -14.59
N LYS A 14 -3.98 -2.27 -15.31
CA LYS A 14 -4.23 -3.66 -14.96
C LYS A 14 -3.61 -4.03 -13.62
N GLN A 15 -2.39 -3.61 -13.34
CA GLN A 15 -1.73 -3.90 -12.06
C GLN A 15 -2.37 -3.13 -10.90
N ALA A 16 -2.72 -1.86 -11.10
CA ALA A 16 -3.47 -1.06 -10.14
C ALA A 16 -4.84 -1.69 -9.85
N ALA A 17 -5.61 -2.04 -10.88
CA ALA A 17 -6.90 -2.72 -10.73
C ALA A 17 -6.77 -4.07 -10.02
N THR A 18 -5.70 -4.81 -10.27
CA THR A 18 -5.41 -6.09 -9.60
C THR A 18 -5.11 -5.88 -8.12
N ALA A 19 -4.34 -4.86 -7.77
CA ALA A 19 -4.08 -4.49 -6.38
C ALA A 19 -5.37 -4.00 -5.69
N GLU A 20 -6.14 -3.11 -6.32
CA GLU A 20 -7.45 -2.65 -5.83
C GLU A 20 -8.41 -3.81 -5.57
N ALA A 21 -8.52 -4.74 -6.51
CA ALA A 21 -9.35 -5.94 -6.37
C ALA A 21 -8.87 -6.85 -5.24
N MET A 22 -7.55 -7.01 -5.05
CA MET A 22 -7.01 -7.76 -3.93
C MET A 22 -7.29 -7.08 -2.58
N ILE A 23 -7.18 -5.76 -2.50
CA ILE A 23 -7.52 -4.99 -1.29
C ILE A 23 -9.01 -5.17 -0.97
N ALA A 24 -9.88 -5.01 -1.97
CA ALA A 24 -11.32 -5.19 -1.82
C ALA A 24 -11.68 -6.63 -1.41
N ASN A 25 -11.05 -7.64 -2.03
CA ASN A 25 -11.27 -9.06 -1.71
C ASN A 25 -10.67 -9.48 -0.36
N ALA A 26 -9.64 -8.76 0.11
CA ALA A 26 -9.08 -9.00 1.43
C ALA A 26 -10.04 -8.57 2.54
N GLY A 27 -10.90 -7.57 2.29
CA GLY A 27 -11.89 -7.10 3.25
C GLY A 27 -11.21 -6.64 4.54
N ASN A 28 -11.61 -7.23 5.67
CA ASN A 28 -10.99 -7.00 6.98
C ASN A 28 -10.09 -8.16 7.42
N ASP A 29 -9.69 -9.05 6.51
CA ASP A 29 -8.79 -10.16 6.82
C ASP A 29 -7.32 -9.68 6.77
N PRO A 30 -6.63 -9.57 7.91
CA PRO A 30 -5.28 -9.03 7.95
C PRO A 30 -4.27 -9.88 7.16
N CYS A 31 -4.49 -11.19 7.05
CA CYS A 31 -3.62 -12.12 6.32
C CYS A 31 -3.72 -11.91 4.80
N ARG A 32 -4.92 -11.64 4.29
CA ARG A 32 -5.13 -11.30 2.88
C ARG A 32 -4.64 -9.89 2.58
N ILE A 33 -4.82 -8.95 3.50
CA ILE A 33 -4.33 -7.58 3.34
C ILE A 33 -2.81 -7.56 3.23
N VAL A 34 -2.06 -8.29 4.09
CA VAL A 34 -0.59 -8.36 3.97
C VAL A 34 -0.14 -8.97 2.63
N THR A 35 -0.92 -9.90 2.07
CA THR A 35 -0.66 -10.48 0.75
C THR A 35 -0.90 -9.47 -0.38
N ALA A 36 -1.89 -8.58 -0.22
CA ALA A 36 -2.20 -7.51 -1.17
C ALA A 36 -1.13 -6.38 -1.19
N PHE A 37 -0.26 -6.29 -0.18
CA PHE A 37 0.84 -5.31 -0.19
C PHE A 37 1.92 -5.59 -1.23
N ALA A 38 2.26 -6.86 -1.47
CA ALA A 38 3.29 -7.23 -2.46
C ALA A 38 3.01 -6.65 -3.87
N PRO A 39 1.82 -6.86 -4.47
CA PRO A 39 1.50 -6.30 -5.79
C PRO A 39 1.39 -4.76 -5.77
N ALA A 40 0.89 -4.16 -4.70
CA ALA A 40 0.81 -2.70 -4.61
C ALA A 40 2.18 -2.02 -4.49
N SER A 41 3.12 -2.65 -3.77
CA SER A 41 4.52 -2.20 -3.70
C SER A 41 5.31 -2.45 -4.98
N SER A 42 4.82 -3.35 -5.83
CA SER A 42 5.41 -3.67 -7.14
C SER A 42 4.73 -2.93 -8.29
N LEU A 43 3.87 -1.94 -7.99
CA LEU A 43 3.25 -1.14 -9.04
C LEU A 43 4.33 -0.47 -9.88
N PRO A 44 4.16 -0.46 -11.22
CA PRO A 44 5.11 0.19 -12.09
C PRO A 44 5.18 1.69 -11.81
N THR A 45 6.33 2.31 -12.09
CA THR A 45 6.50 3.74 -11.87
C THR A 45 5.51 4.51 -12.73
N PRO A 46 4.67 5.39 -12.14
CA PRO A 46 3.73 6.17 -12.92
C PRO A 46 4.47 7.15 -13.82
N ILE A 47 3.92 7.40 -15.02
CA ILE A 47 4.49 8.35 -15.98
C ILE A 47 3.65 9.63 -16.13
N ASN A 48 2.43 9.64 -15.58
CA ASN A 48 1.49 10.76 -15.67
C ASN A 48 0.69 10.93 -14.37
N ALA A 49 -0.09 12.02 -14.32
CA ALA A 49 -0.87 12.40 -13.14
C ALA A 49 -1.97 11.39 -12.79
N GLU A 50 -2.64 10.81 -13.81
CA GLU A 50 -3.70 9.84 -13.61
C GLU A 50 -3.18 8.53 -12.98
N GLN A 51 -2.07 8.00 -13.50
CA GLN A 51 -1.40 6.84 -12.94
C GLN A 51 -0.92 7.12 -11.52
N THR A 52 -0.35 8.30 -11.27
CA THR A 52 0.10 8.70 -9.93
C THR A 52 -1.07 8.76 -8.95
N GLN A 53 -2.17 9.40 -9.34
CA GLN A 53 -3.38 9.46 -8.52
C GLN A 53 -3.91 8.06 -8.21
N ARG A 54 -3.96 7.17 -9.20
CA ARG A 54 -4.47 5.82 -9.01
C ARG A 54 -3.54 4.98 -8.12
N GLY A 55 -2.23 5.03 -8.35
CA GLY A 55 -1.24 4.38 -7.48
C GLY A 55 -1.31 4.86 -6.03
N VAL A 56 -1.42 6.17 -5.82
CA VAL A 56 -1.63 6.75 -4.48
C VAL A 56 -2.92 6.23 -3.84
N LYS A 57 -4.03 6.18 -4.58
CA LYS A 57 -5.29 5.63 -4.07
C LYS A 57 -5.19 4.16 -3.68
N VAL A 58 -4.43 3.35 -4.44
CA VAL A 58 -4.15 1.95 -4.07
C VAL A 58 -3.40 1.87 -2.74
N ILE A 59 -2.34 2.67 -2.57
CA ILE A 59 -1.53 2.69 -1.33
C ILE A 59 -2.36 3.20 -0.14
N ALA A 60 -3.14 4.26 -0.33
CA ALA A 60 -4.04 4.81 0.69
C ALA A 60 -5.14 3.80 1.07
N GLY A 61 -5.70 3.08 0.09
CA GLY A 61 -6.64 1.99 0.30
C GLY A 61 -6.04 0.88 1.15
N LEU A 62 -4.80 0.48 0.87
CA LEU A 62 -4.06 -0.50 1.67
C LEU A 62 -3.87 -0.08 3.12
N PHE A 63 -3.42 1.15 3.35
CA PHE A 63 -3.27 1.67 4.72
C PHE A 63 -4.60 1.75 5.46
N THR A 64 -5.68 2.11 4.76
CA THR A 64 -7.03 2.14 5.34
C THR A 64 -7.50 0.73 5.71
N SER A 65 -7.32 -0.25 4.82
CA SER A 65 -7.66 -1.64 5.08
C SER A 65 -6.82 -2.22 6.21
N ALA A 66 -5.50 -1.99 6.22
CA ALA A 66 -4.61 -2.44 7.29
C ALA A 66 -4.98 -1.81 8.64
N ALA A 67 -5.42 -0.55 8.66
CA ALA A 67 -5.94 0.08 9.86
C ALA A 67 -7.23 -0.56 10.34
N ASP A 68 -8.15 -0.89 9.43
CA ASP A 68 -9.45 -1.49 9.79
C ASP A 68 -9.33 -2.94 10.25
N SER A 69 -8.39 -3.69 9.66
CA SER A 69 -8.07 -5.07 10.03
C SER A 69 -6.96 -5.19 11.07
N ALA A 70 -6.55 -4.08 11.70
CA ALA A 70 -5.40 -4.07 12.59
C ALA A 70 -5.63 -5.05 13.75
N PRO A 71 -4.75 -6.06 13.93
CA PRO A 71 -4.86 -6.95 15.08
C PRO A 71 -4.69 -6.14 16.38
N PRO A 72 -5.22 -6.63 17.52
CA PRO A 72 -5.24 -5.87 18.78
C PRO A 72 -3.84 -5.43 19.24
N ALA A 73 -2.80 -6.20 18.92
CA ALA A 73 -1.41 -5.86 19.19
C ALA A 73 -0.88 -4.62 18.42
N ALA A 74 -1.55 -4.24 17.32
CA ALA A 74 -1.24 -3.08 16.49
C ALA A 74 -2.40 -2.06 16.45
N ALA A 75 -3.37 -2.14 17.37
CA ALA A 75 -4.52 -1.24 17.38
C ALA A 75 -4.12 0.25 17.55
N GLY A 76 -3.03 0.53 18.27
CA GLY A 76 -2.47 1.87 18.38
C GLY A 76 -1.87 2.40 17.07
N ASP A 77 -1.43 1.51 16.19
CA ASP A 77 -0.84 1.81 14.88
C ASP A 77 -1.93 2.03 13.81
N ALA A 78 -3.14 1.52 14.02
CA ALA A 78 -4.27 1.67 13.09
C ALA A 78 -4.60 3.14 12.81
N ALA A 79 -4.61 3.99 13.84
CA ALA A 79 -4.85 5.42 13.69
C ALA A 79 -3.75 6.10 12.85
N VAL A 80 -2.49 5.68 13.02
CA VAL A 80 -1.34 6.21 12.27
C VAL A 80 -1.46 5.83 10.79
N LEU A 81 -1.81 4.58 10.49
CA LEU A 81 -2.00 4.11 9.11
C LEU A 81 -3.19 4.80 8.43
N ARG A 82 -4.32 4.96 9.12
CA ARG A 82 -5.48 5.67 8.59
C ARG A 82 -5.19 7.15 8.31
N GLN A 83 -4.43 7.79 9.20
CA GLN A 83 -3.98 9.16 9.01
C GLN A 83 -3.01 9.27 7.82
N ALA A 84 -2.05 8.35 7.71
CA ALA A 84 -1.13 8.27 6.59
C ALA A 84 -1.85 8.11 5.24
N ALA A 85 -2.91 7.30 5.17
CA ALA A 85 -3.73 7.19 3.96
C ALA A 85 -4.34 8.54 3.55
N THR A 86 -4.83 9.30 4.53
CA THR A 86 -5.45 10.62 4.30
C THR A 86 -4.40 11.65 3.88
N ASP A 87 -3.28 11.71 4.60
CA ASP A 87 -2.18 12.62 4.29
C ASP A 87 -1.57 12.33 2.91
N LEU A 88 -1.46 11.05 2.52
CA LEU A 88 -0.92 10.68 1.22
C LEU A 88 -1.78 11.20 0.06
N VAL A 89 -3.10 11.11 0.19
CA VAL A 89 -4.05 11.66 -0.78
C VAL A 89 -3.93 13.19 -0.81
N ALA A 90 -3.90 13.85 0.35
CA ALA A 90 -3.79 15.30 0.44
C ALA A 90 -2.46 15.84 -0.11
N GLU A 91 -1.33 15.19 0.20
CA GLU A 91 -0.01 15.52 -0.36
C GLU A 91 0.01 15.31 -1.88
N GLY A 92 -0.63 14.23 -2.37
CA GLY A 92 -0.76 13.97 -3.80
C GLY A 92 -1.57 15.05 -4.52
N GLU A 93 -2.69 15.48 -3.94
CA GLU A 93 -3.47 16.61 -4.47
C GLU A 93 -2.66 17.91 -4.49
N ALA A 94 -1.95 18.22 -3.39
CA ALA A 94 -1.10 19.40 -3.29
C ALA A 94 0.07 19.38 -4.30
N ALA A 95 0.60 18.19 -4.60
CA ALA A 95 1.61 17.96 -5.63
C ALA A 95 1.03 17.82 -7.04
N GLN A 96 -0.27 18.04 -7.22
CA GLN A 96 -1.00 17.87 -8.49
C GLN A 96 -0.79 16.49 -9.13
N TRP A 97 -0.63 15.47 -8.30
CA TRP A 97 -0.36 14.09 -8.69
C TRP A 97 0.89 13.94 -9.56
N SER A 98 1.91 14.78 -9.34
CA SER A 98 3.15 14.70 -10.12
C SER A 98 3.87 13.36 -9.88
N PRO A 99 4.23 12.60 -10.94
CA PRO A 99 5.00 11.36 -10.80
C PRO A 99 6.34 11.56 -10.09
N ASP A 100 6.99 12.70 -10.36
CA ASP A 100 8.27 13.08 -9.74
C ASP A 100 8.15 13.26 -8.21
N TRP A 101 6.98 13.72 -7.74
CA TRP A 101 6.71 13.80 -6.31
C TRP A 101 6.59 12.42 -5.67
N LEU A 102 5.89 11.47 -6.32
CA LEU A 102 5.78 10.11 -5.80
C LEU A 102 7.14 9.40 -5.75
N LEU A 103 7.98 9.64 -6.77
CA LEU A 103 9.37 9.14 -6.83
C LEU A 103 10.25 9.66 -5.69
N LYS A 104 9.95 10.83 -5.14
CA LYS A 104 10.66 11.40 -3.97
C LYS A 104 10.22 10.78 -2.64
N VAL A 105 9.29 9.83 -2.67
CA VAL A 105 8.69 9.17 -1.51
C VAL A 105 8.00 10.18 -0.58
N PRO A 106 6.66 10.33 -0.69
CA PRO A 106 5.87 11.26 0.12
C PRO A 106 6.10 11.09 1.63
N LYS A 107 5.87 12.15 2.41
CA LYS A 107 6.05 12.07 3.88
C LYS A 107 5.07 11.10 4.51
N ALA A 108 3.84 11.03 4.02
CA ALA A 108 2.85 10.07 4.48
C ALA A 108 3.29 8.60 4.34
N ILE A 109 4.29 8.28 3.53
CA ILE A 109 4.86 6.92 3.43
C ILE A 109 6.23 6.83 4.14
N SER A 110 7.05 7.88 4.04
CA SER A 110 8.42 7.89 4.59
C SER A 110 8.52 8.31 6.06
N ASP A 111 7.43 8.80 6.66
CA ASP A 111 7.43 9.17 8.08
C ASP A 111 7.74 7.95 8.96
N ALA A 112 8.68 8.13 9.89
CA ALA A 112 9.17 7.05 10.73
C ALA A 112 8.04 6.36 11.52
N LYS A 113 7.00 7.11 11.93
CA LYS A 113 5.85 6.54 12.64
C LYS A 113 5.02 5.66 11.73
N VAL A 114 4.86 6.04 10.46
CA VAL A 114 4.11 5.23 9.48
C VAL A 114 4.88 3.96 9.15
N VAL A 115 6.20 4.07 8.92
CA VAL A 115 7.06 2.90 8.68
C VAL A 115 7.03 1.96 9.89
N GLN A 116 7.09 2.50 11.11
CA GLN A 116 7.00 1.73 12.34
C GLN A 116 5.63 1.06 12.51
N ALA A 117 4.54 1.82 12.34
CA ALA A 117 3.16 1.34 12.42
C ALA A 117 2.91 0.21 11.42
N PHE A 118 3.41 0.37 10.20
CA PHE A 118 3.30 -0.65 9.17
C PHE A 118 4.13 -1.90 9.49
N THR A 119 5.34 -1.72 10.03
CA THR A 119 6.17 -2.85 10.50
C THR A 119 5.51 -3.60 11.65
N ASN A 120 4.92 -2.89 12.61
CA ASN A 120 4.20 -3.49 13.74
C ASN A 120 2.97 -4.25 13.26
N TYR A 121 2.21 -3.68 12.32
CA TYR A 121 1.10 -4.36 11.67
C TYR A 121 1.59 -5.67 11.02
N GLN A 122 2.60 -5.62 10.15
CA GLN A 122 3.13 -6.83 9.50
C GLN A 122 3.59 -7.89 10.51
N LYS A 123 4.27 -7.50 11.59
CA LYS A 123 4.69 -8.43 12.65
C LYS A 123 3.49 -9.05 13.37
N ALA A 124 2.50 -8.25 13.72
CA ALA A 124 1.31 -8.72 14.40
C ALA A 124 0.48 -9.65 13.50
N VAL A 125 0.36 -9.32 12.21
CA VAL A 125 -0.24 -10.16 11.17
C VAL A 125 0.57 -11.44 10.98
N ALA A 126 1.89 -11.39 10.87
CA ALA A 126 2.73 -12.59 10.76
C ALA A 126 2.55 -13.53 11.97
N THR A 127 2.33 -12.98 13.17
CA THR A 127 2.05 -13.76 14.38
C THR A 127 0.67 -14.42 14.35
N THR A 128 -0.34 -13.74 13.77
CA THR A 128 -1.73 -14.25 13.69
C THR A 128 -1.97 -15.16 12.48
N CYS A 129 -1.32 -14.88 11.36
CA CYS A 129 -1.42 -15.62 10.09
C CYS A 129 -0.36 -16.72 9.97
N GLY A 130 0.71 -16.64 10.77
CA GLY A 130 1.76 -17.66 10.90
C GLY A 130 1.38 -18.86 11.77
N GLY A 131 0.15 -18.90 12.31
CA GLY A 131 -0.42 -20.11 12.95
C GLY A 131 -0.58 -21.31 12.00
N ALA A 132 -0.22 -21.18 10.72
CA ALA A 132 -0.22 -22.26 9.73
C ALA A 132 1.12 -22.44 8.98
N THR A 133 2.27 -22.01 9.52
CA THR A 133 3.58 -22.50 9.02
C THR A 133 4.61 -22.65 10.14
N THR A 134 4.46 -23.68 10.97
CA THR A 134 5.59 -24.49 11.43
C THR A 134 5.06 -25.80 12.02
N THR A 135 4.89 -26.79 11.14
CA THR A 135 4.98 -28.19 11.55
C THR A 135 6.44 -28.46 11.91
N THR A 136 6.63 -28.89 13.15
CA THR A 136 7.71 -29.67 13.78
C THR A 136 8.83 -30.20 12.87
N PRO A 137 10.08 -30.17 13.36
CA PRO A 137 10.75 -31.44 13.68
C PRO A 137 11.03 -31.64 15.17
#